data_AF-A0A7V6I2C2-F1
#
_entry.id   AF-A0A7V6I2C2-F1
#
_cell.length_a   1.000
_cell.length_b   1.000
_cell.length_c   1.000
_cell.angle_alpha   90.00
_cell.angle_beta   90.00
_cell.angle_gamma   90.00
#
_symmetry.space_group_name_H-M   'P 1'
#
loop_
_entity.id
_entity.type
_entity.pdbx_description
1 polymer ?
#
loop_
_entity_poly.entity_id
_entity_poly.type
_entity_poly.pdbx_seq_one_letter_code
_entity_poly.pdbx_strand_id
1 'polypeptide(L)'
;MGEIPPELGNLLNLEYLYLNNNQLTGNIPPELGSLSKLLYLYLNNNQLTGNIPSELGNLSNLTRLYLNDNQLTGNIPPELGNLSKLYELYLSSNRLMGEIPSEFGNLLNLLYLYLNNNQLTGNIPSELGNLLNLWYLYLNNNQLTGSIPSELGNLSGLGLLYLSKNQLTGNIPPELGSLSNLYDLRLNDNQLTGNIPSEFSDLSRLCYLYLNNNQLLGSIPSGLNNLKKLKNLNLNNCGFDFLPTLTHSHLDSLWVGNNNLTFDDIIPNIGVPNAYFSYAPQDSVEITEDIHRCLRSDFSYTISDSHENNGYAWYKDNVLLPGVASNPLEIDYLREADSGSYRCVVTNALAPDLTLYSREKRLNFYPSPVSFDIAGQIDVSEDEIVVYSVPENADVDYSWYHTGGNILSYPTDNSIQVQWGSGGKGVLNSYSTNEHGCVSDTATLQVNIGPTTGIGDIYVREIKVYPNPASGAIRIISETAFPNDSMLEIIDSSGKVVKTEPLKDVVSYGTDLSFLPRGVYFIVIRSLGFSQKIVLQ
;
A
#
# COMPACT_ATOMS: atom_id res chain seq x y z
N MET A 1 -54.37 25.86 19.53
CA MET A 1 -53.87 25.19 20.74
C MET A 1 -55.00 24.31 21.26
N GLY A 2 -54.76 23.00 21.38
CA GLY A 2 -55.79 22.01 21.70
C GLY A 2 -55.52 20.68 20.99
N GLU A 3 -56.15 19.61 21.46
CA GLU A 3 -56.08 18.29 20.84
C GLU A 3 -57.14 18.15 19.74
N ILE A 4 -56.97 17.17 18.86
CA ILE A 4 -58.00 16.78 17.90
C ILE A 4 -59.08 16.00 18.67
N PRO A 5 -60.34 16.47 18.72
CA PRO A 5 -61.37 15.76 19.47
C PRO A 5 -61.74 14.42 18.80
N PRO A 6 -61.72 13.30 19.54
CA PRO A 6 -62.15 11.99 19.03
C PRO A 6 -63.54 11.99 18.40
N GLU A 7 -64.43 12.86 18.86
CA GLU A 7 -65.81 12.99 18.37
C GLU A 7 -65.89 13.39 16.89
N LEU A 8 -64.81 13.90 16.29
CA LEU A 8 -64.75 14.12 14.83
C LEU A 8 -64.96 12.82 14.06
N GLY A 9 -64.61 11.65 14.62
CA GLY A 9 -64.88 10.35 14.04
C GLY A 9 -66.38 10.05 13.82
N ASN A 10 -67.28 10.78 14.48
CA ASN A 10 -68.73 10.64 14.30
C ASN A 10 -69.27 11.36 13.05
N LEU A 11 -68.45 12.15 12.35
CA LEU A 11 -68.84 12.88 11.15
C LEU A 11 -68.81 11.99 9.91
N LEU A 12 -69.61 10.93 9.88
CA LEU A 12 -69.54 9.84 8.88
C LEU A 12 -69.75 10.26 7.41
N ASN A 13 -70.20 11.50 7.16
CA ASN A 13 -70.34 12.08 5.82
C ASN A 13 -69.18 13.00 5.42
N LEU A 14 -68.15 13.14 6.26
CA LEU A 14 -67.02 14.04 6.00
C LEU A 14 -66.14 13.49 4.87
N GLU A 15 -65.93 14.31 3.85
CA GLU A 15 -65.06 13.99 2.71
C GLU A 15 -63.70 14.69 2.80
N TYR A 16 -63.63 15.84 3.48
CA TYR A 16 -62.43 16.65 3.57
C TYR A 16 -62.21 17.11 5.00
N LEU A 17 -61.08 16.76 5.59
CA LEU A 17 -60.67 17.23 6.92
C LEU A 17 -59.33 17.97 6.82
N TYR A 18 -59.39 19.29 6.92
CA TYR A 18 -58.23 20.18 6.89
C TYR A 18 -57.98 20.76 8.28
N LEU A 19 -56.92 20.29 8.94
CA LEU A 19 -56.44 20.78 10.23
C LEU A 19 -54.98 21.22 10.19
N ASN A 20 -54.38 21.28 9.00
CA ASN A 20 -52.98 21.62 8.79
C ASN A 20 -52.65 23.08 9.14
N ASN A 21 -51.36 23.36 9.38
CA ASN A 21 -50.84 24.69 9.72
C ASN A 21 -51.46 25.29 10.99
N ASN A 22 -51.50 24.48 12.06
CA ASN A 22 -52.02 24.89 13.35
C ASN A 22 -50.99 24.59 14.47
N GLN A 23 -51.43 24.76 15.71
CA GLN A 23 -50.69 24.37 16.91
C GLN A 23 -51.47 23.28 17.66
N LEU A 24 -51.96 22.28 16.93
CA LEU A 24 -52.65 21.13 17.52
C LEU A 24 -51.62 20.22 18.18
N THR A 25 -51.96 19.73 19.37
CA THR A 25 -51.12 18.88 20.21
C THR A 25 -51.81 17.54 20.46
N GLY A 26 -51.18 16.65 21.23
CA GLY A 26 -51.76 15.35 21.56
C GLY A 26 -51.69 14.37 20.39
N ASN A 27 -52.39 13.25 20.53
CA ASN A 27 -52.34 12.16 19.56
C ASN A 27 -53.36 12.35 18.43
N ILE A 28 -53.13 11.69 17.30
CA ILE A 28 -54.15 11.52 16.28
C ILE A 28 -55.20 10.53 16.83
N PRO A 29 -56.50 10.89 16.94
CA PRO A 29 -57.51 9.98 17.46
C PRO A 29 -57.73 8.80 16.51
N PRO A 30 -57.70 7.54 17.00
CA PRO A 30 -58.01 6.36 16.17
C PRO A 30 -59.43 6.40 15.60
N GLU A 31 -60.36 7.12 16.25
CA GLU A 31 -61.74 7.31 15.82
C GLU A 31 -61.85 7.96 14.43
N LEU A 32 -60.83 8.74 14.00
CA LEU A 32 -60.77 9.29 12.65
C LEU A 32 -60.80 8.20 11.58
N GLY A 33 -60.35 6.97 11.89
CA GLY A 33 -60.45 5.80 11.01
C GLY A 33 -61.88 5.38 10.66
N SER A 34 -62.89 5.90 11.37
CA SER A 34 -64.32 5.63 11.09
C SER A 34 -64.87 6.45 9.91
N LEU A 35 -64.13 7.45 9.44
CA LEU A 35 -64.56 8.39 8.39
C LEU A 35 -64.47 7.77 6.99
N SER A 36 -65.22 6.71 6.73
CA SER A 36 -65.16 5.91 5.50
C SER A 36 -65.34 6.68 4.17
N LYS A 37 -65.94 7.88 4.18
CA LYS A 37 -66.08 8.75 3.00
C LYS A 37 -64.93 9.74 2.80
N LEU A 38 -63.98 9.80 3.73
CA LEU A 38 -62.90 10.77 3.71
C LEU A 38 -62.02 10.56 2.50
N LEU A 39 -61.82 11.64 1.75
CA LEU A 39 -60.93 11.72 0.59
C LEU A 39 -59.59 12.32 1.00
N TYR A 40 -59.61 13.43 1.76
CA TYR A 40 -58.39 14.12 2.19
C TYR A 40 -58.33 14.25 3.72
N LEU A 41 -57.18 13.88 4.29
CA LEU A 41 -56.86 14.07 5.71
C LEU A 41 -55.55 14.86 5.84
N TYR A 42 -55.67 16.15 6.13
CA TYR A 42 -54.51 17.04 6.27
C TYR A 42 -54.31 17.44 7.74
N LEU A 43 -53.30 16.85 8.37
CA LEU A 43 -52.88 17.12 9.75
C LEU A 43 -51.46 17.70 9.82
N ASN A 44 -50.83 17.95 8.67
CA ASN A 44 -49.44 18.40 8.59
C ASN A 44 -49.20 19.78 9.21
N ASN A 45 -47.95 20.08 9.57
CA ASN A 45 -47.55 21.37 10.16
C ASN A 45 -48.33 21.65 11.47
N ASN A 46 -48.18 20.74 12.43
CA ASN A 46 -48.76 20.82 13.78
C ASN A 46 -47.72 20.34 14.82
N GLN A 47 -48.17 20.06 16.04
CA GLN A 47 -47.35 19.52 17.13
C GLN A 47 -47.91 18.18 17.62
N LEU A 48 -48.51 17.40 16.71
CA LEU A 48 -49.10 16.10 17.05
C LEU A 48 -48.02 15.11 17.46
N THR A 49 -48.30 14.33 18.49
CA THR A 49 -47.42 13.34 19.12
C THR A 49 -48.01 11.93 19.03
N GLY A 50 -47.29 10.95 19.57
CA GLY A 50 -47.77 9.57 19.64
C GLY A 50 -47.71 8.87 18.28
N ASN A 51 -48.30 7.68 18.22
CA ASN A 51 -48.24 6.83 17.04
C ASN A 51 -49.27 7.26 15.99
N ILE A 52 -49.00 6.92 14.73
CA ILE A 52 -50.03 6.93 13.68
C ILE A 52 -51.00 5.77 14.00
N PRO A 53 -52.32 6.02 14.16
CA PRO A 53 -53.29 4.95 14.42
C PRO A 53 -53.42 4.02 13.21
N SER A 54 -53.40 2.71 13.43
CA SER A 54 -53.60 1.71 12.36
C SER A 54 -55.01 1.79 11.77
N GLU A 55 -55.98 2.31 12.54
CA GLU A 55 -57.35 2.54 12.12
C GLU A 55 -57.45 3.50 10.93
N LEU A 56 -56.45 4.36 10.69
CA LEU A 56 -56.40 5.19 9.49
C LEU A 56 -56.34 4.34 8.21
N GLY A 57 -55.87 3.09 8.29
CA GLY A 57 -55.91 2.12 7.19
C GLY A 57 -57.33 1.71 6.76
N ASN A 58 -58.36 2.01 7.56
CA ASN A 58 -59.77 1.74 7.22
C ASN A 58 -60.36 2.78 6.25
N LEU A 59 -59.67 3.88 5.98
CA LEU A 59 -60.12 4.98 5.13
C LEU A 59 -60.00 4.63 3.64
N SER A 60 -60.72 3.60 3.19
CA SER A 60 -60.64 3.05 1.83
C SER A 60 -60.91 4.03 0.66
N ASN A 61 -61.50 5.20 0.93
CA ASN A 61 -61.69 6.27 -0.06
C ASN A 61 -60.59 7.34 -0.06
N LEU A 62 -59.64 7.26 0.88
CA LEU A 62 -58.61 8.27 1.06
C LEU A 62 -57.69 8.30 -0.16
N THR A 63 -57.47 9.51 -0.64
CA THR A 63 -56.64 9.81 -1.81
C THR A 63 -55.41 10.63 -1.42
N ARG A 64 -55.47 11.35 -0.29
CA ARG A 64 -54.37 12.15 0.24
C ARG A 64 -54.29 12.08 1.76
N LEU A 65 -53.13 11.70 2.28
CA LEU A 65 -52.83 11.62 3.70
C LEU A 65 -51.58 12.43 4.04
N TYR A 66 -51.77 13.55 4.74
CA TYR A 66 -50.70 14.49 5.06
C TYR A 66 -50.51 14.56 6.57
N LEU A 67 -49.44 13.93 7.07
CA LEU A 67 -49.05 13.89 8.48
C LEU A 67 -47.66 14.51 8.72
N ASN A 68 -47.03 15.05 7.68
CA ASN A 68 -45.67 15.61 7.74
C ASN A 68 -45.55 16.83 8.66
N ASP A 69 -44.32 17.13 9.09
CA ASP A 69 -43.99 18.25 9.97
C ASP A 69 -44.81 18.23 11.27
N ASN A 70 -44.66 17.14 12.01
CA ASN A 70 -45.24 16.90 13.34
C ASN A 70 -44.18 16.28 14.26
N GLN A 71 -44.60 15.73 15.40
CA GLN A 71 -43.74 15.03 16.36
C GLN A 71 -44.17 13.57 16.54
N LEU A 72 -44.76 12.96 15.50
CA LEU A 72 -45.25 11.58 15.54
C LEU A 72 -44.10 10.60 15.75
N THR A 73 -44.35 9.57 16.54
CA THR A 73 -43.39 8.54 16.97
C THR A 73 -43.88 7.15 16.60
N GLY A 74 -43.09 6.12 16.94
CA GLY A 74 -43.47 4.72 16.72
C GLY A 74 -43.38 4.31 15.26
N ASN A 75 -43.86 3.10 14.98
CA ASN A 75 -43.77 2.51 13.64
C ASN A 75 -44.84 3.05 12.70
N ILE A 76 -44.54 3.04 11.41
CA ILE A 76 -45.55 3.26 10.37
C ILE A 76 -46.47 2.02 10.36
N PRO A 77 -47.80 2.17 10.53
CA PRO A 77 -48.71 1.03 10.50
C PRO A 77 -48.77 0.39 9.12
N PRO A 78 -48.57 -0.94 8.99
CA PRO A 78 -48.71 -1.64 7.71
C PRO A 78 -50.12 -1.52 7.12
N GLU A 79 -51.14 -1.29 7.96
CA GLU A 79 -52.54 -1.10 7.54
C GLU A 79 -52.73 0.11 6.61
N LEU A 80 -51.81 1.08 6.62
CA LEU A 80 -51.84 2.18 5.63
C LEU A 80 -51.66 1.67 4.20
N GLY A 81 -51.07 0.47 4.01
CA GLY A 81 -51.00 -0.22 2.71
C GLY A 81 -52.37 -0.64 2.15
N ASN A 82 -53.45 -0.62 2.96
CA ASN A 82 -54.80 -0.92 2.50
C ASN A 82 -55.46 0.26 1.74
N LEU A 83 -54.84 1.44 1.74
CA LEU A 83 -55.36 2.65 1.13
C LEU A 83 -55.18 2.64 -0.41
N SER A 84 -55.77 1.67 -1.09
CA SER A 84 -55.60 1.43 -2.53
C SER A 84 -55.88 2.61 -3.47
N LYS A 85 -56.63 3.64 -3.01
CA LYS A 85 -56.92 4.87 -3.77
C LYS A 85 -55.95 6.02 -3.50
N LEU A 86 -54.94 5.81 -2.66
CA LEU A 86 -54.01 6.86 -2.24
C LEU A 86 -53.09 7.28 -3.38
N TYR A 87 -53.00 8.59 -3.61
CA TYR A 87 -52.08 9.22 -4.56
C TYR A 87 -50.91 9.90 -3.85
N GLU A 88 -51.14 10.40 -2.65
CA GLU A 88 -50.18 11.22 -1.90
C GLU A 88 -50.10 10.75 -0.45
N LEU A 89 -48.92 10.28 -0.03
CA LEU A 89 -48.61 9.88 1.33
C LEU A 89 -47.42 10.67 1.87
N TYR A 90 -47.69 11.58 2.80
CA TYR A 90 -46.70 12.52 3.34
C TYR A 90 -46.53 12.27 4.84
N LEU A 91 -45.45 11.58 5.21
CA LEU A 91 -45.08 11.25 6.59
C LEU A 91 -43.73 11.87 7.01
N SER A 92 -43.14 12.71 6.16
CA SER A 92 -41.82 13.30 6.36
C SER A 92 -41.73 14.22 7.58
N SER A 93 -40.52 14.46 8.06
CA SER A 93 -40.24 15.40 9.16
C SER A 93 -41.03 15.06 10.44
N ASN A 94 -40.88 13.82 10.91
CA ASN A 94 -41.43 13.31 12.16
C ASN A 94 -40.32 12.57 12.94
N ARG A 95 -40.69 11.78 13.96
CA ARG A 95 -39.79 10.89 14.71
C ARG A 95 -40.23 9.43 14.53
N LEU A 96 -40.72 9.09 13.34
CA LEU A 96 -41.19 7.72 13.03
C LEU A 96 -39.99 6.77 13.01
N MET A 97 -40.20 5.57 13.51
CA MET A 97 -39.20 4.54 13.74
C MET A 97 -39.57 3.24 13.03
N GLY A 98 -38.72 2.22 13.14
CA GLY A 98 -38.99 0.90 12.59
C GLY A 98 -38.84 0.86 11.07
N GLU A 99 -39.34 -0.21 10.46
CA GLU A 99 -39.17 -0.48 9.04
C GLU A 99 -40.23 0.24 8.18
N ILE A 100 -39.92 0.44 6.90
CA ILE A 100 -40.91 0.81 5.91
C ILE A 100 -41.78 -0.43 5.65
N PRO A 101 -43.11 -0.38 5.81
CA PRO A 101 -43.97 -1.54 5.58
C PRO A 101 -43.91 -2.00 4.12
N SER A 102 -43.71 -3.30 3.88
CA SER A 102 -43.74 -3.87 2.53
C SER A 102 -45.13 -3.78 1.90
N GLU A 103 -46.18 -3.70 2.72
CA GLU A 103 -47.56 -3.46 2.30
C GLU A 103 -47.74 -2.15 1.53
N PHE A 104 -46.79 -1.21 1.61
CA PHE A 104 -46.82 0.00 0.78
C PHE A 104 -46.72 -0.32 -0.71
N GLY A 105 -46.19 -1.49 -1.10
CA GLY A 105 -46.24 -1.98 -2.47
C GLY A 105 -47.65 -2.21 -3.02
N ASN A 106 -48.68 -2.22 -2.17
CA ASN A 106 -50.09 -2.34 -2.59
C ASN A 106 -50.71 -1.00 -3.02
N LEU A 107 -50.02 0.13 -2.81
CA LEU A 107 -50.53 1.47 -3.10
C LEU A 107 -50.37 1.82 -4.60
N LEU A 108 -50.95 1.02 -5.49
CA LEU A 108 -50.67 1.06 -6.94
C LEU A 108 -50.99 2.40 -7.63
N ASN A 109 -51.80 3.27 -7.01
CA ASN A 109 -52.12 4.61 -7.51
C ASN A 109 -51.17 5.71 -6.99
N LEU A 110 -50.22 5.38 -6.13
CA LEU A 110 -49.38 6.35 -5.44
C LEU A 110 -48.46 7.07 -6.43
N LEU A 111 -48.48 8.39 -6.36
CA LEU A 111 -47.62 9.29 -7.14
C LEU A 111 -46.49 9.87 -6.27
N TYR A 112 -46.75 10.05 -4.98
CA TYR A 112 -45.86 10.77 -4.08
C TYR A 112 -45.73 10.04 -2.75
N LEU A 113 -44.52 9.56 -2.44
CA LEU A 113 -44.18 8.93 -1.17
C LEU A 113 -43.05 9.70 -0.47
N TYR A 114 -43.41 10.37 0.63
CA TYR A 114 -42.50 11.20 1.41
C TYR A 114 -42.31 10.62 2.81
N LEU A 115 -41.19 9.94 3.03
CA LEU A 115 -40.80 9.34 4.32
C LEU A 115 -39.50 9.97 4.88
N ASN A 116 -38.95 10.97 4.20
CA ASN A 116 -37.68 11.60 4.57
C ASN A 116 -37.71 12.32 5.92
N ASN A 117 -36.54 12.51 6.53
CA ASN A 117 -36.38 13.15 7.85
C ASN A 117 -37.17 12.44 8.96
N ASN A 118 -36.90 11.15 9.14
CA ASN A 118 -37.44 10.32 10.22
C ASN A 118 -36.28 9.49 10.83
N GLN A 119 -36.62 8.47 11.62
CA GLN A 119 -35.69 7.52 12.24
C GLN A 119 -35.96 6.10 11.72
N LEU A 120 -36.38 5.97 10.46
CA LEU A 120 -36.73 4.67 9.86
C LEU A 120 -35.47 3.81 9.71
N THR A 121 -35.58 2.54 10.03
CA THR A 121 -34.51 1.54 10.03
C THR A 121 -34.84 0.38 9.09
N GLY A 122 -33.94 -0.59 8.98
CA GLY A 122 -34.15 -1.78 8.15
C GLY A 122 -33.96 -1.50 6.67
N ASN A 123 -34.34 -2.46 5.84
CA ASN A 123 -34.11 -2.40 4.40
C ASN A 123 -35.20 -1.58 3.69
N ILE A 124 -34.88 -1.07 2.50
CA ILE A 124 -35.91 -0.59 1.56
C ILE A 124 -36.65 -1.84 1.04
N PRO A 125 -37.99 -1.94 1.21
CA PRO A 125 -38.74 -3.09 0.70
C PRO A 125 -38.71 -3.16 -0.83
N SER A 126 -38.46 -4.33 -1.40
CA SER A 126 -38.47 -4.52 -2.85
C SER A 126 -39.87 -4.35 -3.45
N GLU A 127 -40.92 -4.55 -2.64
CA GLU A 127 -42.31 -4.33 -3.01
C GLU A 127 -42.62 -2.89 -3.41
N LEU A 128 -41.80 -1.91 -2.99
CA LEU A 128 -41.92 -0.53 -3.49
C LEU A 128 -41.73 -0.45 -5.01
N GLY A 129 -41.04 -1.42 -5.62
CA GLY A 129 -40.91 -1.57 -7.08
C GLY A 129 -42.24 -1.82 -7.82
N ASN A 130 -43.31 -2.17 -7.10
CA ASN A 130 -44.66 -2.34 -7.69
C ASN A 130 -45.37 -1.01 -7.98
N LEU A 131 -44.85 0.12 -7.48
CA LEU A 131 -45.50 1.42 -7.55
C LEU A 131 -45.27 2.11 -8.90
N LEU A 132 -45.73 1.51 -10.00
CA LEU A 132 -45.40 1.93 -11.36
C LEU A 132 -45.79 3.38 -11.71
N ASN A 133 -46.74 3.96 -10.98
CA ASN A 133 -47.18 5.36 -11.14
C ASN A 133 -46.35 6.36 -10.33
N LEU A 134 -45.44 5.90 -9.47
CA LEU A 134 -44.71 6.75 -8.53
C LEU A 134 -43.82 7.74 -9.26
N TRP A 135 -43.93 9.01 -8.90
CA TRP A 135 -43.11 10.10 -9.44
C TRP A 135 -42.00 10.47 -8.48
N TYR A 136 -42.31 10.60 -7.19
CA TYR A 136 -41.34 10.98 -6.15
C TYR A 136 -41.26 9.93 -5.05
N LEU A 137 -40.03 9.46 -4.79
CA LEU A 137 -39.70 8.56 -3.70
C LEU A 137 -38.63 9.21 -2.81
N TYR A 138 -39.05 9.76 -1.67
CA TYR A 138 -38.17 10.47 -0.74
C TYR A 138 -37.98 9.65 0.54
N LEU A 139 -36.83 9.01 0.65
CA LEU A 139 -36.42 8.19 1.81
C LEU A 139 -35.18 8.77 2.52
N ASN A 140 -34.68 9.91 2.08
CA ASN A 140 -33.46 10.53 2.59
C ASN A 140 -33.54 10.99 4.06
N ASN A 141 -32.39 11.12 4.73
CA ASN A 141 -32.30 11.43 6.16
C ASN A 141 -33.10 10.44 7.03
N ASN A 142 -32.69 9.16 6.98
CA ASN A 142 -33.19 8.08 7.82
C ASN A 142 -31.99 7.21 8.27
N GLN A 143 -32.27 6.02 8.80
CA GLN A 143 -31.29 5.03 9.24
C GLN A 143 -31.44 3.72 8.44
N LEU A 144 -31.87 3.82 7.17
CA LEU A 144 -32.10 2.66 6.32
C LEU A 144 -30.78 1.94 6.01
N THR A 145 -30.81 0.62 6.03
CA THR A 145 -29.66 -0.28 5.84
C THR A 145 -29.87 -1.19 4.63
N GLY A 146 -28.89 -2.04 4.35
CA GLY A 146 -28.97 -3.02 3.27
C GLY A 146 -28.77 -2.41 1.89
N SER A 147 -28.95 -3.24 0.86
CA SER A 147 -28.80 -2.83 -0.54
C SER A 147 -30.01 -2.07 -1.06
N ILE A 148 -29.79 -1.21 -2.04
CA ILE A 148 -30.87 -0.66 -2.87
C ILE A 148 -31.51 -1.83 -3.65
N PRO A 149 -32.82 -2.09 -3.56
CA PRO A 149 -33.47 -3.14 -4.32
C PRO A 149 -33.44 -2.85 -5.82
N SER A 150 -33.13 -3.85 -6.64
CA SER A 150 -33.13 -3.71 -8.10
C SER A 150 -34.54 -3.48 -8.65
N GLU A 151 -35.57 -3.92 -7.93
CA GLU A 151 -36.97 -3.73 -8.27
C GLU A 151 -37.37 -2.25 -8.35
N LEU A 152 -36.63 -1.34 -7.70
CA LEU A 152 -36.84 0.10 -7.88
C LEU A 152 -36.60 0.55 -9.34
N GLY A 153 -35.86 -0.22 -10.14
CA GLY A 153 -35.71 0.00 -11.58
C GLY A 153 -37.02 -0.17 -12.38
N ASN A 154 -38.05 -0.80 -11.81
CA ASN A 154 -39.37 -0.95 -12.45
C ASN A 154 -40.21 0.33 -12.45
N LEU A 155 -39.82 1.35 -11.68
CA LEU A 155 -40.58 2.58 -11.46
C LEU A 155 -40.50 3.54 -12.65
N SER A 156 -41.04 3.11 -13.80
CA SER A 156 -40.92 3.83 -15.08
C SER A 156 -41.39 5.29 -15.07
N GLY A 157 -42.31 5.66 -14.16
CA GLY A 157 -42.77 7.03 -13.94
C GLY A 157 -41.88 7.90 -13.05
N LEU A 158 -40.86 7.33 -12.40
CA LEU A 158 -40.10 7.98 -11.34
C LEU A 158 -39.24 9.13 -11.90
N GLY A 159 -39.45 10.32 -11.35
CA GLY A 159 -38.68 11.53 -11.67
C GLY A 159 -37.63 11.87 -10.62
N LEU A 160 -37.91 11.61 -9.33
CA LEU A 160 -37.02 11.96 -8.23
C LEU A 160 -36.84 10.76 -7.28
N LEU A 161 -35.60 10.34 -7.09
CA LEU A 161 -35.23 9.26 -6.18
C LEU A 161 -34.20 9.76 -5.16
N TYR A 162 -34.65 10.01 -3.94
CA TYR A 162 -33.81 10.55 -2.87
C TYR A 162 -33.61 9.51 -1.77
N LEU A 163 -32.41 8.91 -1.75
CA LEU A 163 -31.99 7.92 -0.76
C LEU A 163 -30.82 8.42 0.11
N SER A 164 -30.42 9.68 -0.05
CA SER A 164 -29.25 10.24 0.61
C SER A 164 -29.33 10.27 2.13
N LYS A 165 -28.19 10.28 2.81
CA LYS A 165 -28.08 10.32 4.28
C LYS A 165 -28.83 9.15 4.93
N ASN A 166 -28.39 7.95 4.59
CA ASN A 166 -28.80 6.67 5.16
C ASN A 166 -27.55 5.82 5.44
N GLN A 167 -27.73 4.53 5.70
CA GLN A 167 -26.67 3.55 5.92
C GLN A 167 -26.73 2.44 4.86
N LEU A 168 -27.14 2.79 3.63
CA LEU A 168 -27.29 1.83 2.53
C LEU A 168 -25.92 1.29 2.11
N THR A 169 -25.83 -0.01 1.88
CA THR A 169 -24.60 -0.74 1.54
C THR A 169 -24.74 -1.46 0.20
N GLY A 170 -23.67 -2.12 -0.25
CA GLY A 170 -23.69 -2.89 -1.49
C GLY A 170 -23.65 -2.02 -2.74
N ASN A 171 -23.83 -2.65 -3.90
CA ASN A 171 -23.67 -1.99 -5.19
C ASN A 171 -24.93 -1.22 -5.58
N ILE A 172 -24.75 -0.17 -6.38
CA ILE A 172 -25.86 0.50 -7.07
C ILE A 172 -26.43 -0.48 -8.13
N PRO A 173 -27.72 -0.81 -8.11
CA PRO A 173 -28.30 -1.72 -9.10
C PRO A 173 -28.28 -1.11 -10.51
N PRO A 174 -27.79 -1.84 -11.54
CA PRO A 174 -27.83 -1.38 -12.92
C PRO A 174 -29.26 -1.14 -13.44
N GLU A 175 -30.26 -1.81 -12.86
CA GLU A 175 -31.68 -1.65 -13.21
C GLU A 175 -32.17 -0.22 -13.01
N LEU A 176 -31.56 0.57 -12.11
CA LEU A 176 -31.87 1.99 -11.97
C LEU A 176 -31.60 2.79 -13.25
N GLY A 177 -30.73 2.32 -14.15
CA GLY A 177 -30.52 2.90 -15.48
C GLY A 177 -31.74 2.81 -16.41
N SER A 178 -32.72 1.96 -16.10
CA SER A 178 -33.97 1.82 -16.87
C SER A 178 -34.98 2.95 -16.59
N LEU A 179 -34.72 3.80 -15.59
CA LEU A 179 -35.62 4.87 -15.15
C LEU A 179 -35.57 6.08 -16.10
N SER A 180 -36.12 5.91 -17.30
CA SER A 180 -36.07 6.92 -18.38
C SER A 180 -36.65 8.30 -18.04
N ASN A 181 -37.51 8.40 -17.03
CA ASN A 181 -38.08 9.66 -16.53
C ASN A 181 -37.26 10.34 -15.42
N LEU A 182 -36.24 9.67 -14.90
CA LEU A 182 -35.46 10.13 -13.76
C LEU A 182 -34.71 11.42 -14.09
N TYR A 183 -34.90 12.41 -13.23
CA TYR A 183 -34.38 13.77 -13.37
C TYR A 183 -33.38 14.12 -12.26
N ASP A 184 -33.58 13.62 -11.04
CA ASP A 184 -32.69 13.86 -9.89
C ASP A 184 -32.52 12.57 -9.09
N LEU A 185 -31.27 12.10 -9.03
CA LEU A 185 -30.86 10.92 -8.31
C LEU A 185 -29.87 11.30 -7.20
N ARG A 186 -30.27 11.07 -5.94
CA ARG A 186 -29.47 11.39 -4.77
C ARG A 186 -29.21 10.15 -3.93
N LEU A 187 -28.00 9.62 -4.06
CA LEU A 187 -27.51 8.47 -3.31
C LEU A 187 -26.37 8.85 -2.35
N ASN A 188 -26.02 10.12 -2.29
CA ASN A 188 -24.92 10.65 -1.46
C ASN A 188 -25.11 10.38 0.04
N ASP A 189 -24.00 10.38 0.79
CA ASP A 189 -23.98 10.12 2.24
C ASP A 189 -24.57 8.74 2.59
N ASN A 190 -23.97 7.69 2.03
CA ASN A 190 -24.28 6.29 2.30
C ASN A 190 -22.97 5.47 2.38
N GLN A 191 -23.07 4.14 2.37
CA GLN A 191 -21.95 3.20 2.39
C GLN A 191 -21.95 2.33 1.12
N LEU A 192 -22.41 2.89 -0.01
CA LEU A 192 -22.52 2.16 -1.28
C LEU A 192 -21.13 1.84 -1.82
N THR A 193 -20.96 0.63 -2.34
CA THR A 193 -19.70 0.07 -2.84
C THR A 193 -19.76 -0.20 -4.35
N GLY A 194 -18.64 -0.62 -4.92
CA GLY A 194 -18.58 -1.01 -6.34
C GLY A 194 -18.56 0.19 -7.28
N ASN A 195 -18.93 -0.03 -8.54
CA ASN A 195 -18.81 0.96 -9.60
C ASN A 195 -20.14 1.70 -9.84
N ILE A 196 -20.08 2.84 -10.52
CA ILE A 196 -21.28 3.45 -11.13
C ILE A 196 -21.71 2.55 -12.30
N PRO A 197 -22.98 2.09 -12.35
CA PRO A 197 -23.46 1.27 -13.46
C PRO A 197 -23.36 2.00 -14.80
N SER A 198 -22.89 1.30 -15.84
CA SER A 198 -22.76 1.87 -17.19
C SER A 198 -24.11 2.30 -17.78
N GLU A 199 -25.18 1.65 -17.36
CA GLU A 199 -26.58 1.87 -17.69
C GLU A 199 -27.06 3.27 -17.27
N PHE A 200 -26.36 3.96 -16.37
CA PHE A 200 -26.67 5.36 -16.05
C PHE A 200 -26.49 6.28 -17.26
N SER A 201 -25.76 5.83 -18.28
CA SER A 201 -25.64 6.51 -19.58
C SER A 201 -26.97 6.57 -20.36
N ASP A 202 -27.95 5.74 -20.01
CA ASP A 202 -29.26 5.69 -20.66
C ASP A 202 -30.29 6.63 -20.02
N LEU A 203 -29.94 7.26 -18.88
CA LEU A 203 -30.79 8.20 -18.15
C LEU A 203 -30.88 9.58 -18.84
N SER A 204 -31.45 9.60 -20.04
CA SER A 204 -31.51 10.77 -20.95
C SER A 204 -32.19 12.03 -20.38
N ARG A 205 -32.91 11.90 -19.26
CA ARG A 205 -33.60 13.01 -18.58
C ARG A 205 -32.90 13.49 -17.32
N LEU A 206 -31.82 12.83 -16.90
CA LEU A 206 -31.09 13.12 -15.68
C LEU A 206 -30.44 14.50 -15.75
N CYS A 207 -30.71 15.31 -14.73
CA CYS A 207 -30.11 16.63 -14.55
C CYS A 207 -29.15 16.66 -13.37
N TYR A 208 -29.43 15.86 -12.34
CA TYR A 208 -28.70 15.86 -11.09
C TYR A 208 -28.33 14.44 -10.69
N LEU A 209 -27.03 14.22 -10.49
CA LEU A 209 -26.49 12.96 -10.00
C LEU A 209 -25.56 13.24 -8.81
N TYR A 210 -26.01 12.87 -7.62
CA TYR A 210 -25.24 13.03 -6.39
C TYR A 210 -24.90 11.65 -5.81
N LEU A 211 -23.64 11.27 -5.92
CA LEU A 211 -23.09 10.00 -5.42
C LEU A 211 -22.01 10.20 -4.34
N ASN A 212 -21.67 11.44 -4.02
CA ASN A 212 -20.61 11.79 -3.09
C ASN A 212 -20.76 11.18 -1.69
N ASN A 213 -19.67 11.06 -0.95
CA ASN A 213 -19.64 10.46 0.39
C ASN A 213 -20.19 9.02 0.38
N ASN A 214 -19.55 8.17 -0.42
CA ASN A 214 -19.79 6.73 -0.50
C ASN A 214 -18.45 5.98 -0.61
N GLN A 215 -18.49 4.66 -0.74
CA GLN A 215 -17.32 3.78 -0.93
C GLN A 215 -17.25 3.28 -2.39
N LEU A 216 -17.70 4.10 -3.33
CA LEU A 216 -17.69 3.77 -4.75
C LEU A 216 -16.27 3.81 -5.29
N LEU A 217 -15.93 2.89 -6.18
CA LEU A 217 -14.60 2.69 -6.73
C LEU A 217 -14.64 2.63 -8.27
N GLY A 218 -13.46 2.52 -8.86
CA GLY A 218 -13.27 2.24 -10.28
C GLY A 218 -13.52 3.45 -11.17
N SER A 219 -13.82 3.17 -12.44
CA SER A 219 -13.90 4.19 -13.48
C SER A 219 -15.29 4.84 -13.56
N ILE A 220 -15.33 6.15 -13.77
CA ILE A 220 -16.57 6.87 -14.07
C ILE A 220 -17.01 6.51 -15.51
N PRO A 221 -18.28 6.11 -15.76
CA PRO A 221 -18.72 5.71 -17.10
C PRO A 221 -18.63 6.84 -18.12
N SER A 222 -17.94 6.59 -19.23
CA SER A 222 -17.75 7.58 -20.32
C SER A 222 -19.05 8.01 -20.98
N GLY A 223 -20.09 7.18 -20.92
CA GLY A 223 -21.42 7.51 -21.46
C GLY A 223 -22.12 8.66 -20.74
N LEU A 224 -21.70 9.03 -19.50
CA LEU A 224 -22.20 10.24 -18.83
C LEU A 224 -21.92 11.52 -19.63
N ASN A 225 -20.87 11.54 -20.45
CA ASN A 225 -20.57 12.65 -21.36
C ASN A 225 -21.70 12.92 -22.38
N ASN A 226 -22.51 11.90 -22.69
CA ASN A 226 -23.59 11.99 -23.67
C ASN A 226 -24.91 12.49 -23.07
N LEU A 227 -25.01 12.63 -21.74
CA LEU A 227 -26.21 13.08 -21.06
C LEU A 227 -26.40 14.59 -21.22
N LYS A 228 -27.08 14.99 -22.30
CA LYS A 228 -27.30 16.40 -22.69
C LYS A 228 -28.02 17.26 -21.64
N LYS A 229 -28.70 16.63 -20.67
CA LYS A 229 -29.42 17.34 -19.61
C LYS A 229 -28.68 17.34 -18.28
N LEU A 230 -27.60 16.57 -18.14
CA LEU A 230 -26.87 16.48 -16.89
C LEU A 230 -26.16 17.80 -16.62
N LYS A 231 -26.56 18.45 -15.53
CA LYS A 231 -26.05 19.74 -15.09
C LYS A 231 -25.11 19.60 -13.91
N ASN A 232 -25.45 18.74 -12.97
CA ASN A 232 -24.70 18.60 -11.74
C ASN A 232 -24.29 17.15 -11.55
N LEU A 233 -22.98 16.94 -11.45
CA LEU A 233 -22.38 15.65 -11.17
C LEU A 233 -21.49 15.79 -9.93
N ASN A 234 -21.93 15.22 -8.81
CA ASN A 234 -21.18 15.24 -7.56
C ASN A 234 -20.70 13.85 -7.17
N LEU A 235 -19.39 13.66 -7.26
CA LEU A 235 -18.64 12.43 -7.05
C LEU A 235 -17.57 12.59 -5.97
N ASN A 236 -17.64 13.65 -5.16
CA ASN A 236 -16.65 13.89 -4.10
C ASN A 236 -16.60 12.75 -3.08
N ASN A 237 -15.43 12.54 -2.46
CA ASN A 237 -15.26 11.63 -1.33
C ASN A 237 -15.73 10.20 -1.65
N CYS A 238 -15.16 9.64 -2.71
CA CYS A 238 -15.27 8.25 -3.13
C CYS A 238 -13.84 7.72 -3.39
N GLY A 239 -13.66 6.63 -4.12
CA GLY A 239 -12.35 6.12 -4.55
C GLY A 239 -12.30 5.88 -6.06
N PHE A 240 -12.86 6.79 -6.86
CA PHE A 240 -12.76 6.70 -8.31
C PHE A 240 -11.31 6.90 -8.76
N ASP A 241 -10.84 6.07 -9.69
CA ASP A 241 -9.47 6.03 -10.19
C ASP A 241 -9.34 6.42 -11.66
N PHE A 242 -10.46 6.80 -12.29
CA PHE A 242 -10.48 7.28 -13.66
C PHE A 242 -11.65 8.23 -13.92
N LEU A 243 -11.36 9.39 -14.55
CA LEU A 243 -12.36 10.35 -15.02
C LEU A 243 -12.28 10.47 -16.55
N PRO A 244 -13.32 10.04 -17.30
CA PRO A 244 -13.34 10.23 -18.74
C PRO A 244 -13.42 11.71 -19.09
N THR A 245 -12.99 12.06 -20.31
CA THR A 245 -13.16 13.43 -20.83
C THR A 245 -14.64 13.76 -21.03
N LEU A 246 -15.13 14.79 -20.33
CA LEU A 246 -16.51 15.26 -20.33
C LEU A 246 -16.69 16.57 -21.13
N THR A 247 -15.85 16.82 -22.13
CA THR A 247 -15.83 18.09 -22.91
C THR A 247 -17.11 18.38 -23.70
N HIS A 248 -17.96 17.39 -23.95
CA HIS A 248 -19.26 17.55 -24.61
C HIS A 248 -20.44 17.58 -23.63
N SER A 249 -20.15 17.50 -22.33
CA SER A 249 -21.15 17.58 -21.28
C SER A 249 -21.74 18.99 -21.17
N HIS A 250 -22.94 19.08 -20.59
CA HIS A 250 -23.65 20.34 -20.36
C HIS A 250 -23.67 20.68 -18.87
N LEU A 251 -22.58 20.35 -18.18
CA LEU A 251 -22.46 20.49 -16.73
C LEU A 251 -22.37 21.96 -16.32
N ASP A 252 -23.23 22.35 -15.38
CA ASP A 252 -23.11 23.57 -14.59
C ASP A 252 -22.14 23.36 -13.41
N SER A 253 -21.94 22.12 -12.96
CA SER A 253 -21.03 21.78 -11.87
C SER A 253 -20.53 20.34 -11.91
N LEU A 254 -19.24 20.17 -11.67
CA LEU A 254 -18.55 18.89 -11.56
C LEU A 254 -17.72 18.88 -10.28
N TRP A 255 -18.00 17.94 -9.38
CA TRP A 255 -17.25 17.78 -8.13
C TRP A 255 -16.64 16.39 -8.07
N VAL A 256 -15.31 16.29 -8.06
CA VAL A 256 -14.54 15.04 -8.06
C VAL A 256 -13.40 15.04 -7.03
N GLY A 257 -13.39 15.97 -6.08
CA GLY A 257 -12.39 16.04 -5.01
C GLY A 257 -12.48 14.87 -4.03
N ASN A 258 -11.35 14.54 -3.41
CA ASN A 258 -11.14 13.39 -2.52
C ASN A 258 -11.50 12.07 -3.20
N ASN A 259 -10.91 11.81 -4.37
CA ASN A 259 -10.88 10.52 -5.06
C ASN A 259 -9.42 10.09 -5.30
N ASN A 260 -9.19 9.12 -6.19
CA ASN A 260 -7.86 8.62 -6.56
C ASN A 260 -7.48 9.08 -7.99
N LEU A 261 -7.92 10.27 -8.40
CA LEU A 261 -7.72 10.81 -9.75
C LEU A 261 -6.36 11.51 -9.86
N THR A 262 -5.72 11.41 -11.04
CA THR A 262 -4.42 12.05 -11.30
C THR A 262 -4.53 13.27 -12.21
N PHE A 263 -3.41 13.89 -12.58
CA PHE A 263 -3.43 15.02 -13.52
C PHE A 263 -3.94 14.61 -14.91
N ASP A 264 -3.69 13.37 -15.35
CA ASP A 264 -4.20 12.79 -16.61
C ASP A 264 -5.73 12.75 -16.67
N ASP A 265 -6.40 12.53 -15.53
CA ASP A 265 -7.86 12.52 -15.41
C ASP A 265 -8.46 13.94 -15.38
N ILE A 266 -7.80 14.82 -14.64
CA ILE A 266 -8.34 16.14 -14.30
C ILE A 266 -8.15 17.13 -15.44
N ILE A 267 -6.95 17.23 -16.01
CA ILE A 267 -6.58 18.28 -16.98
C ILE A 267 -7.51 18.29 -18.21
N PRO A 268 -7.90 17.16 -18.82
CA PRO A 268 -8.83 17.16 -19.96
C PRO A 268 -10.19 17.79 -19.67
N ASN A 269 -10.56 17.90 -18.39
CA ASN A 269 -11.82 18.47 -17.93
C ASN A 269 -11.69 19.91 -17.41
N ILE A 270 -10.46 20.43 -17.26
CA ILE A 270 -10.17 21.84 -16.98
C ILE A 270 -10.42 22.64 -18.25
N GLY A 271 -11.65 23.13 -18.40
CA GLY A 271 -12.06 23.87 -19.60
C GLY A 271 -13.48 23.58 -20.06
N VAL A 272 -14.22 22.68 -19.39
CA VAL A 272 -15.67 22.54 -19.61
C VAL A 272 -16.35 23.90 -19.36
N PRO A 273 -16.91 24.57 -20.38
CA PRO A 273 -17.43 25.93 -20.24
C PRO A 273 -18.61 25.99 -19.27
N ASN A 274 -18.62 26.98 -18.38
CA ASN A 274 -19.68 27.26 -17.38
C ASN A 274 -19.76 26.30 -16.18
N ALA A 275 -18.94 25.25 -16.11
CA ALA A 275 -18.95 24.34 -14.97
C ALA A 275 -18.12 24.90 -13.80
N TYR A 276 -18.71 24.99 -12.61
CA TYR A 276 -17.92 25.01 -11.38
C TYR A 276 -17.24 23.64 -11.23
N PHE A 277 -15.94 23.57 -11.49
CA PHE A 277 -15.17 22.33 -11.42
C PHE A 277 -14.32 22.29 -10.16
N SER A 278 -14.65 21.37 -9.25
CA SER A 278 -13.95 21.15 -7.99
C SER A 278 -13.28 19.79 -8.01
N TYR A 279 -11.95 19.77 -8.10
CA TYR A 279 -11.16 18.56 -8.33
C TYR A 279 -10.04 18.36 -7.30
N ALA A 280 -9.94 19.20 -6.27
CA ALA A 280 -8.91 19.10 -5.24
C ALA A 280 -9.52 19.04 -3.83
N PRO A 281 -8.86 18.38 -2.86
CA PRO A 281 -7.64 17.56 -3.04
C PRO A 281 -7.95 16.21 -3.71
N GLN A 282 -6.94 15.37 -3.94
CA GLN A 282 -7.07 13.94 -4.29
C GLN A 282 -6.25 13.12 -3.28
N ASP A 283 -6.48 11.81 -3.21
CA ASP A 283 -5.68 10.91 -2.37
C ASP A 283 -4.24 10.84 -2.88
N SER A 284 -3.34 10.37 -2.01
CA SER A 284 -1.94 10.18 -2.39
C SER A 284 -1.77 9.05 -3.39
N VAL A 285 -0.92 9.27 -4.39
CA VAL A 285 -0.51 8.28 -5.38
C VAL A 285 0.55 7.33 -4.81
N GLU A 286 0.80 6.22 -5.50
CA GLU A 286 1.73 5.16 -5.08
C GLU A 286 1.29 4.42 -3.79
N ILE A 287 2.06 3.39 -3.42
CA ILE A 287 1.88 2.61 -2.20
C ILE A 287 3.02 2.87 -1.21
N THR A 288 2.73 2.75 0.08
CA THR A 288 3.78 2.75 1.11
C THR A 288 4.54 1.44 1.04
N GLU A 289 5.86 1.50 0.93
CA GLU A 289 6.72 0.32 0.72
C GLU A 289 8.05 0.45 1.49
N ASP A 290 8.46 -0.62 2.18
CA ASP A 290 9.81 -0.76 2.75
C ASP A 290 10.71 -1.47 1.73
N ILE A 291 11.70 -0.74 1.21
CA ILE A 291 12.63 -1.22 0.19
C ILE A 291 13.98 -1.47 0.85
N HIS A 292 14.58 -2.63 0.56
CA HIS A 292 15.93 -2.96 0.97
C HIS A 292 16.86 -3.01 -0.24
N ARG A 293 18.03 -2.38 -0.12
CA ARG A 293 19.09 -2.36 -1.15
C ARG A 293 20.46 -2.62 -0.53
N CYS A 294 21.44 -2.94 -1.37
CA CYS A 294 22.84 -2.99 -0.95
C CYS A 294 23.44 -1.59 -0.99
N LEU A 295 24.48 -1.34 -0.21
CA LEU A 295 25.32 -0.17 -0.43
C LEU A 295 25.97 -0.26 -1.82
N ARG A 296 26.27 0.89 -2.43
CA ARG A 296 26.91 1.00 -3.76
C ARG A 296 26.06 0.54 -4.95
N SER A 297 24.85 0.02 -4.74
CA SER A 297 23.88 -0.18 -5.82
C SER A 297 23.13 1.11 -6.14
N ASP A 298 22.36 1.11 -7.22
CA ASP A 298 21.52 2.25 -7.62
C ASP A 298 20.10 2.11 -7.09
N PHE A 299 19.42 3.24 -6.90
CA PHE A 299 18.02 3.33 -6.48
C PHE A 299 17.25 4.27 -7.39
N SER A 300 16.04 3.84 -7.79
CA SER A 300 15.11 4.66 -8.57
C SER A 300 13.71 4.62 -7.95
N TYR A 301 13.09 5.79 -7.82
CA TYR A 301 11.69 5.93 -7.44
C TYR A 301 10.95 6.77 -8.49
N THR A 302 10.10 6.08 -9.27
CA THR A 302 9.21 6.68 -10.27
C THR A 302 7.82 6.94 -9.70
N ILE A 303 7.25 8.10 -10.02
CA ILE A 303 5.83 8.41 -9.85
C ILE A 303 5.09 8.02 -11.13
N SER A 304 4.01 7.25 -11.01
CA SER A 304 3.22 6.72 -12.12
C SER A 304 2.49 7.79 -12.93
N ASP A 305 2.07 8.89 -12.29
CA ASP A 305 1.44 10.01 -12.96
C ASP A 305 2.46 10.78 -13.83
N SER A 306 2.33 10.63 -15.15
CA SER A 306 3.35 11.02 -16.12
C SER A 306 2.90 12.14 -17.06
N HIS A 307 1.92 12.95 -16.64
CA HIS A 307 1.41 14.05 -17.46
C HIS A 307 2.51 15.05 -17.84
N GLU A 308 2.45 15.53 -19.09
CA GLU A 308 3.35 16.58 -19.58
C GLU A 308 3.29 17.83 -18.69
N ASN A 309 4.45 18.43 -18.40
CA ASN A 309 4.59 19.61 -17.54
C ASN A 309 4.27 19.41 -16.05
N ASN A 310 4.22 18.17 -15.57
CA ASN A 310 4.29 17.91 -14.13
C ASN A 310 5.60 18.46 -13.54
N GLY A 311 5.49 19.20 -12.45
CA GLY A 311 6.59 19.65 -11.60
C GLY A 311 6.71 18.75 -10.37
N TYR A 312 7.92 18.24 -10.11
CA TYR A 312 8.20 17.31 -9.03
C TYR A 312 9.05 17.97 -7.95
N ALA A 313 8.76 17.68 -6.68
CA ALA A 313 9.58 18.07 -5.55
C ALA A 313 9.75 16.88 -4.60
N TRP A 314 10.98 16.40 -4.48
CA TRP A 314 11.30 15.22 -3.68
C TRP A 314 11.70 15.60 -2.26
N TYR A 315 11.23 14.80 -1.30
CA TYR A 315 11.53 14.97 0.11
C TYR A 315 12.12 13.68 0.65
N LYS A 316 13.11 13.83 1.52
CA LYS A 316 13.68 12.77 2.33
C LYS A 316 13.48 13.12 3.81
N ASP A 317 12.83 12.24 4.56
CA ASP A 317 12.53 12.43 5.99
C ASP A 317 11.83 13.79 6.25
N ASN A 318 10.91 14.15 5.36
CA ASN A 318 10.19 15.43 5.32
C ASN A 318 11.05 16.68 5.00
N VAL A 319 12.31 16.52 4.60
CA VAL A 319 13.20 17.61 4.16
C VAL A 319 13.29 17.63 2.62
N LEU A 320 13.08 18.80 2.01
CA LEU A 320 13.17 18.97 0.57
C LEU A 320 14.59 18.65 0.07
N LEU A 321 14.69 17.85 -0.99
CA LEU A 321 15.93 17.59 -1.73
C LEU A 321 16.13 18.71 -2.77
N PRO A 322 17.01 19.70 -2.53
CA PRO A 322 17.12 20.87 -3.38
C PRO A 322 17.64 20.50 -4.77
N GLY A 323 16.97 21.01 -5.81
CA GLY A 323 17.36 20.80 -7.20
C GLY A 323 16.94 19.45 -7.80
N VAL A 324 16.31 18.56 -7.03
CA VAL A 324 15.80 17.28 -7.52
C VAL A 324 14.33 17.44 -7.90
N ALA A 325 14.10 17.69 -9.20
CA ALA A 325 12.77 17.97 -9.76
C ALA A 325 12.42 17.08 -10.96
N SER A 326 13.16 15.98 -11.15
CA SER A 326 12.88 14.97 -12.18
C SER A 326 11.94 13.89 -11.66
N ASN A 327 11.36 13.12 -12.59
CA ASN A 327 10.73 11.84 -12.33
C ASN A 327 11.31 10.85 -13.35
N PRO A 328 12.02 9.78 -12.94
CA PRO A 328 12.20 9.31 -11.55
C PRO A 328 13.17 10.15 -10.69
N LEU A 329 13.14 9.90 -9.37
CA LEU A 329 14.25 10.15 -8.46
C LEU A 329 15.28 9.06 -8.66
N GLU A 330 16.51 9.41 -9.02
CA GLU A 330 17.64 8.49 -9.19
C GLU A 330 18.73 8.81 -8.16
N ILE A 331 19.21 7.78 -7.47
CA ILE A 331 20.36 7.86 -6.56
C ILE A 331 21.33 6.76 -6.98
N ASP A 332 22.39 7.18 -7.66
CA ASP A 332 23.49 6.28 -8.03
C ASP A 332 24.40 6.04 -6.82
N TYR A 333 24.94 4.82 -6.71
CA TYR A 333 25.95 4.49 -5.71
C TYR A 333 25.52 4.84 -4.27
N LEU A 334 24.51 4.13 -3.76
CA LEU A 334 23.93 4.35 -2.43
C LEU A 334 24.95 4.32 -1.29
N ARG A 335 24.79 5.25 -0.35
CA ARG A 335 25.56 5.40 0.90
C ARG A 335 24.64 5.21 2.10
N GLU A 336 25.21 4.93 3.27
CA GLU A 336 24.40 4.78 4.51
C GLU A 336 23.52 6.00 4.80
N ALA A 337 24.05 7.19 4.50
CA ALA A 337 23.36 8.46 4.66
C ALA A 337 22.16 8.61 3.71
N ASP A 338 21.96 7.73 2.73
CA ASP A 338 20.82 7.72 1.79
C ASP A 338 19.62 6.92 2.32
N SER A 339 19.76 6.17 3.43
CA SER A 339 18.61 5.55 4.10
C SER A 339 17.60 6.59 4.59
N GLY A 340 16.31 6.27 4.59
CA GLY A 340 15.26 7.20 5.02
C GLY A 340 13.95 7.04 4.26
N SER A 341 12.98 7.89 4.59
CA SER A 341 11.65 7.92 3.96
C SER A 341 11.59 8.93 2.83
N TYR A 342 11.30 8.47 1.61
CA TYR A 342 11.19 9.28 0.42
C TYR A 342 9.73 9.49 0.03
N ARG A 343 9.38 10.74 -0.31
CA ARG A 343 8.07 11.08 -0.90
C ARG A 343 8.22 12.17 -1.95
N CYS A 344 7.31 12.19 -2.91
CA CYS A 344 7.23 13.21 -3.95
C CYS A 344 6.00 14.09 -3.76
N VAL A 345 6.13 15.37 -4.07
CA VAL A 345 5.01 16.29 -4.28
C VAL A 345 4.97 16.62 -5.76
N VAL A 346 3.82 16.39 -6.39
CA VAL A 346 3.59 16.63 -7.82
C VAL A 346 2.60 17.78 -7.99
N THR A 347 2.94 18.70 -8.88
CA THR A 347 2.13 19.88 -9.22
C THR A 347 2.03 20.01 -10.73
N ASN A 348 0.97 20.64 -11.25
CA ASN A 348 0.85 20.92 -12.67
C ASN A 348 0.25 22.31 -12.89
N ALA A 349 0.87 23.12 -13.76
CA ALA A 349 0.43 24.49 -14.02
C ALA A 349 -0.96 24.58 -14.68
N LEU A 350 -1.41 23.53 -15.37
CA LEU A 350 -2.74 23.46 -15.98
C LEU A 350 -3.84 23.18 -14.94
N ALA A 351 -3.49 22.59 -13.80
CA ALA A 351 -4.38 22.24 -12.69
C ALA A 351 -3.87 22.85 -11.38
N PRO A 352 -3.85 24.19 -11.26
CA PRO A 352 -3.13 24.87 -10.18
C PRO A 352 -3.68 24.62 -8.78
N ASP A 353 -4.95 24.19 -8.66
CA ASP A 353 -5.56 23.91 -7.36
C ASP A 353 -5.24 22.50 -6.85
N LEU A 354 -4.68 21.62 -7.69
CA LEU A 354 -4.35 20.25 -7.33
C LEU A 354 -2.85 20.10 -7.01
N THR A 355 -2.58 19.45 -5.89
CA THR A 355 -1.25 18.95 -5.51
C THR A 355 -1.40 17.49 -5.15
N LEU A 356 -0.68 16.62 -5.86
CA LEU A 356 -0.64 15.18 -5.55
C LEU A 356 0.58 14.90 -4.67
N TYR A 357 0.39 14.00 -3.72
CA TYR A 357 1.46 13.51 -2.85
C TYR A 357 1.68 12.05 -3.15
N SER A 358 2.93 11.59 -3.20
CA SER A 358 3.19 10.15 -3.17
C SER A 358 3.08 9.62 -1.75
N ARG A 359 2.73 8.35 -1.60
CA ARG A 359 2.98 7.57 -0.38
C ARG A 359 4.49 7.43 -0.14
N GLU A 360 4.85 7.04 1.08
CA GLU A 360 6.26 6.96 1.50
C GLU A 360 6.94 5.67 1.01
N LYS A 361 8.11 5.81 0.39
CA LYS A 361 9.04 4.68 0.19
C LYS A 361 10.20 4.77 1.15
N ARG A 362 10.36 3.75 1.98
CA ARG A 362 11.38 3.70 3.03
C ARG A 362 12.55 2.87 2.57
N LEU A 363 13.67 3.53 2.31
CA LEU A 363 14.90 2.88 1.87
C LEU A 363 15.73 2.45 3.08
N ASN A 364 15.96 1.14 3.16
CA ASN A 364 16.79 0.46 4.15
C ASN A 364 17.92 -0.30 3.46
N PHE A 365 18.95 -0.67 4.24
CA PHE A 365 20.09 -1.40 3.71
C PHE A 365 20.18 -2.82 4.27
N TYR A 366 20.50 -3.77 3.39
CA TYR A 366 20.99 -5.07 3.82
C TYR A 366 22.38 -4.92 4.47
N PRO A 367 22.70 -5.73 5.49
CA PRO A 367 24.05 -5.75 6.06
C PRO A 367 25.08 -6.09 4.99
N SER A 368 26.13 -5.28 4.87
CA SER A 368 27.27 -5.62 4.02
C SER A 368 28.09 -6.74 4.68
N PRO A 369 28.67 -7.67 3.90
CA PRO A 369 29.57 -8.67 4.46
C PRO A 369 30.74 -8.02 5.20
N VAL A 370 31.24 -8.70 6.23
CA VAL A 370 32.36 -8.22 7.04
C VAL A 370 33.62 -8.11 6.18
N SER A 371 34.32 -6.99 6.29
CA SER A 371 35.61 -6.79 5.61
C SER A 371 36.70 -7.62 6.26
N PHE A 372 37.65 -8.09 5.46
CA PHE A 372 38.75 -8.96 5.89
C PHE A 372 40.06 -8.55 5.23
N ASP A 373 41.18 -9.04 5.78
CA ASP A 373 42.49 -8.97 5.15
C ASP A 373 42.84 -10.31 4.49
N ILE A 374 43.64 -10.26 3.42
CA ILE A 374 44.18 -11.46 2.78
C ILE A 374 45.41 -11.94 3.56
N ALA A 375 45.38 -13.19 4.02
CA ALA A 375 46.52 -13.86 4.64
C ALA A 375 47.36 -14.58 3.58
N GLY A 376 48.68 -14.39 3.61
CA GLY A 376 49.63 -15.09 2.75
C GLY A 376 51.01 -14.42 2.73
N GLN A 377 51.95 -14.97 1.96
CA GLN A 377 53.30 -14.40 1.85
C GLN A 377 53.31 -13.14 0.97
N ILE A 378 54.04 -12.12 1.44
CA ILE A 378 54.20 -10.82 0.77
C ILE A 378 55.44 -10.81 -0.12
N ASP A 379 56.52 -11.48 0.27
CA ASP A 379 57.73 -11.59 -0.54
C ASP A 379 57.84 -13.03 -1.06
N VAL A 380 57.81 -13.19 -2.37
CA VAL A 380 57.74 -14.50 -3.06
C VAL A 380 58.78 -14.58 -4.17
N SER A 381 59.19 -15.79 -4.52
CA SER A 381 60.08 -16.03 -5.67
C SER A 381 59.28 -16.15 -6.97
N GLU A 382 59.93 -15.84 -8.10
CA GLU A 382 59.38 -16.14 -9.43
C GLU A 382 59.03 -17.65 -9.55
N ASP A 383 57.88 -17.95 -10.16
CA ASP A 383 57.28 -19.29 -10.33
C ASP A 383 56.87 -20.01 -9.03
N GLU A 384 57.01 -19.37 -7.85
CA GLU A 384 56.55 -19.92 -6.58
C GLU A 384 55.02 -19.94 -6.51
N ILE A 385 54.48 -21.08 -6.05
CA ILE A 385 53.05 -21.27 -5.80
C ILE A 385 52.79 -21.01 -4.32
N VAL A 386 52.01 -19.97 -4.03
CA VAL A 386 51.67 -19.55 -2.66
C VAL A 386 50.17 -19.67 -2.44
N VAL A 387 49.79 -20.14 -1.25
CA VAL A 387 48.39 -20.19 -0.81
C VAL A 387 48.03 -18.87 -0.13
N TYR A 388 46.96 -18.24 -0.59
CA TYR A 388 46.35 -17.08 0.05
C TYR A 388 44.97 -17.43 0.55
N SER A 389 44.57 -16.90 1.71
CA SER A 389 43.26 -17.18 2.27
C SER A 389 42.64 -15.98 2.97
N VAL A 390 41.33 -16.04 3.14
CA VAL A 390 40.51 -15.10 3.90
C VAL A 390 39.69 -15.89 4.94
N PRO A 391 39.18 -15.24 6.00
CA PRO A 391 38.37 -15.92 7.02
C PRO A 391 37.20 -16.66 6.39
N GLU A 392 36.97 -17.91 6.80
CA GLU A 392 35.84 -18.70 6.31
C GLU A 392 34.54 -18.16 6.89
N ASN A 393 33.55 -17.97 6.02
CA ASN A 393 32.19 -17.60 6.38
C ASN A 393 31.25 -18.32 5.41
N ALA A 394 30.31 -19.08 5.97
CA ALA A 394 29.44 -19.98 5.22
C ALA A 394 28.31 -19.25 4.46
N ASP A 395 28.04 -17.99 4.80
CA ASP A 395 26.92 -17.22 4.26
C ASP A 395 27.32 -16.26 3.12
N VAL A 396 28.55 -16.38 2.61
CA VAL A 396 29.10 -15.49 1.58
C VAL A 396 29.94 -16.25 0.56
N ASP A 397 29.88 -15.80 -0.69
CA ASP A 397 30.76 -16.26 -1.77
C ASP A 397 31.96 -15.32 -1.91
N TYR A 398 33.14 -15.86 -2.20
CA TYR A 398 34.35 -15.07 -2.43
C TYR A 398 34.60 -14.81 -3.91
N SER A 399 35.32 -13.74 -4.21
CA SER A 399 35.79 -13.45 -5.56
C SER A 399 37.21 -12.93 -5.51
N TRP A 400 38.09 -13.49 -6.33
CA TRP A 400 39.52 -13.17 -6.34
C TRP A 400 39.99 -12.64 -7.69
N TYR A 401 40.88 -11.65 -7.69
CA TYR A 401 41.48 -11.06 -8.90
C TYR A 401 42.91 -10.62 -8.63
N HIS A 402 43.77 -10.78 -9.63
CA HIS A 402 45.21 -10.63 -9.47
C HIS A 402 45.88 -9.93 -10.65
N THR A 403 47.08 -9.43 -10.41
CA THR A 403 48.03 -8.96 -11.44
C THR A 403 49.43 -9.46 -11.11
N GLY A 404 50.21 -9.90 -12.10
CA GLY A 404 51.59 -10.39 -11.89
C GLY A 404 51.74 -11.88 -11.54
N GLY A 405 50.64 -12.64 -11.55
CA GLY A 405 50.61 -14.10 -11.31
C GLY A 405 49.40 -14.76 -11.98
N ASN A 406 49.10 -16.02 -11.64
CA ASN A 406 47.94 -16.79 -12.10
C ASN A 406 47.29 -17.58 -10.94
N ILE A 407 45.97 -17.48 -10.77
CA ILE A 407 45.22 -18.32 -9.82
C ILE A 407 45.06 -19.74 -10.40
N LEU A 408 45.40 -20.76 -9.61
CA LEU A 408 45.38 -22.18 -10.00
C LEU A 408 44.20 -22.98 -9.39
N SER A 409 43.44 -22.38 -8.48
CA SER A 409 42.29 -22.98 -7.78
C SER A 409 40.97 -22.31 -8.15
N TYR A 410 39.85 -22.78 -7.59
CA TYR A 410 38.56 -22.13 -7.81
C TYR A 410 38.54 -20.74 -7.16
N PRO A 411 38.22 -19.67 -7.91
CA PRO A 411 38.27 -18.28 -7.41
C PRO A 411 37.07 -17.91 -6.52
N THR A 412 36.27 -18.89 -6.12
CA THR A 412 35.12 -18.73 -5.21
C THR A 412 35.39 -19.26 -3.80
N ASP A 413 36.49 -20.00 -3.63
CA ASP A 413 36.88 -20.55 -2.34
C ASP A 413 37.46 -19.45 -1.44
N ASN A 414 37.35 -19.62 -0.13
CA ASN A 414 38.00 -18.72 0.85
C ASN A 414 39.54 -18.88 0.87
N SER A 415 40.08 -19.84 0.13
CA SER A 415 41.52 -20.07 -0.01
C SER A 415 41.85 -20.38 -1.47
N ILE A 416 42.87 -19.70 -2.01
CA ILE A 416 43.32 -19.87 -3.38
C ILE A 416 44.83 -20.14 -3.48
N GLN A 417 45.25 -20.77 -4.58
CA GLN A 417 46.66 -20.96 -4.92
C GLN A 417 47.04 -20.01 -6.06
N VAL A 418 48.10 -19.22 -5.90
CA VAL A 418 48.59 -18.28 -6.92
C VAL A 418 50.02 -18.62 -7.28
N GLN A 419 50.29 -18.77 -8.57
CA GLN A 419 51.65 -18.88 -9.11
C GLN A 419 52.11 -17.50 -9.62
N TRP A 420 53.16 -16.94 -9.04
CA TRP A 420 53.66 -15.61 -9.40
C TRP A 420 54.67 -15.65 -10.55
N GLY A 421 54.62 -14.70 -11.48
CA GLY A 421 55.49 -14.65 -12.66
C GLY A 421 56.60 -13.58 -12.58
N SER A 422 57.37 -13.41 -13.64
CA SER A 422 58.43 -12.38 -13.73
C SER A 422 57.85 -10.97 -13.77
N GLY A 423 58.02 -10.18 -12.71
CA GLY A 423 57.48 -8.82 -12.71
C GLY A 423 57.91 -7.88 -11.59
N GLY A 424 58.67 -8.34 -10.59
CA GLY A 424 59.08 -7.51 -9.45
C GLY A 424 57.96 -7.22 -8.44
N LYS A 425 56.69 -7.13 -8.88
CA LYS A 425 55.51 -6.88 -8.05
C LYS A 425 54.26 -7.57 -8.61
N GLY A 426 53.36 -7.98 -7.71
CA GLY A 426 52.01 -8.46 -7.98
C GLY A 426 50.99 -7.85 -7.03
N VAL A 427 49.72 -7.90 -7.40
CA VAL A 427 48.60 -7.46 -6.56
C VAL A 427 47.57 -8.57 -6.52
N LEU A 428 47.10 -8.92 -5.32
CA LEU A 428 45.99 -9.82 -5.12
C LEU A 428 44.84 -9.07 -4.44
N ASN A 429 43.62 -9.27 -4.92
CA ASN A 429 42.44 -8.67 -4.35
C ASN A 429 41.37 -9.72 -4.10
N SER A 430 40.55 -9.50 -3.07
CA SER A 430 39.40 -10.33 -2.76
C SER A 430 38.27 -9.51 -2.18
N TYR A 431 37.02 -9.85 -2.50
CA TYR A 431 35.82 -9.39 -1.80
C TYR A 431 34.86 -10.55 -1.63
N SER A 432 33.90 -10.42 -0.72
CA SER A 432 32.81 -11.39 -0.56
C SER A 432 31.45 -10.81 -0.92
N THR A 433 30.50 -11.67 -1.28
CA THR A 433 29.13 -11.33 -1.65
C THR A 433 28.15 -12.17 -0.83
N ASN A 434 27.14 -11.57 -0.20
CA ASN A 434 26.10 -12.32 0.52
C ASN A 434 24.95 -12.78 -0.40
N GLU A 435 23.97 -13.49 0.16
CA GLU A 435 22.77 -13.97 -0.56
C GLU A 435 21.91 -12.87 -1.19
N HIS A 436 22.05 -11.62 -0.74
CA HIS A 436 21.35 -10.46 -1.30
C HIS A 436 22.14 -9.74 -2.40
N GLY A 437 23.33 -10.23 -2.75
CA GLY A 437 24.21 -9.62 -3.75
C GLY A 437 25.02 -8.42 -3.22
N CYS A 438 25.04 -8.19 -1.91
CA CYS A 438 25.82 -7.10 -1.32
C CYS A 438 27.29 -7.49 -1.19
N VAL A 439 28.18 -6.63 -1.65
CA VAL A 439 29.62 -6.88 -1.66
C VAL A 439 30.33 -6.23 -0.46
N SER A 440 31.35 -6.90 0.07
CA SER A 440 32.26 -6.31 1.06
C SER A 440 33.15 -5.23 0.44
N ASP A 441 33.95 -4.57 1.28
CA ASP A 441 35.13 -3.88 0.78
C ASP A 441 36.12 -4.87 0.16
N THR A 442 36.83 -4.40 -0.86
CA THR A 442 37.94 -5.15 -1.45
C THR A 442 39.13 -5.17 -0.51
N ALA A 443 39.54 -6.36 -0.08
CA ALA A 443 40.83 -6.61 0.51
C ALA A 443 41.91 -6.60 -0.59
N THR A 444 43.01 -5.89 -0.39
CA THR A 444 44.12 -5.81 -1.35
C THR A 444 45.44 -6.17 -0.66
N LEU A 445 46.17 -7.13 -1.23
CA LEU A 445 47.52 -7.51 -0.82
C LEU A 445 48.51 -7.21 -1.94
N GLN A 446 49.54 -6.42 -1.62
CA GLN A 446 50.68 -6.18 -2.51
C GLN A 446 51.71 -7.26 -2.26
N VAL A 447 52.24 -7.86 -3.33
CA VAL A 447 53.24 -8.94 -3.28
C VAL A 447 54.49 -8.48 -4.02
N ASN A 448 55.67 -8.63 -3.41
CA ASN A 448 56.96 -8.37 -4.04
C ASN A 448 57.49 -9.69 -4.61
N ILE A 449 57.88 -9.68 -5.89
CA ILE A 449 58.34 -10.88 -6.59
C ILE A 449 59.83 -10.75 -6.86
N GLY A 450 60.63 -11.54 -6.14
CA GLY A 450 62.09 -11.61 -6.32
C GLY A 450 62.49 -12.54 -7.46
N PRO A 451 63.63 -12.30 -8.12
CA PRO A 451 64.18 -13.26 -9.08
C PRO A 451 64.41 -14.59 -8.37
N THR A 452 64.18 -15.70 -9.06
CA THR A 452 64.61 -17.03 -8.61
C THR A 452 66.13 -16.97 -8.39
N THR A 453 66.56 -16.78 -7.15
CA THR A 453 67.95 -16.94 -6.79
C THR A 453 68.24 -18.41 -6.93
N GLY A 454 68.85 -18.79 -8.05
CA GLY A 454 69.45 -20.10 -8.28
C GLY A 454 70.55 -20.34 -7.25
N ILE A 455 70.15 -20.72 -6.05
CA ILE A 455 70.96 -21.36 -5.04
C ILE A 455 70.31 -22.72 -4.93
N GLY A 456 70.99 -23.76 -5.42
CA GLY A 456 70.43 -25.09 -5.55
C GLY A 456 69.61 -25.48 -4.33
N ASP A 457 68.35 -25.79 -4.57
CA ASP A 457 67.40 -26.21 -3.54
C ASP A 457 68.06 -27.26 -2.64
N ILE A 458 68.20 -26.93 -1.36
CA ILE A 458 68.47 -27.95 -0.35
C ILE A 458 67.16 -28.74 -0.23
N TYR A 459 67.05 -29.82 -1.01
CA TYR A 459 66.00 -30.81 -0.82
C TYR A 459 66.24 -31.53 0.50
N VAL A 460 65.71 -30.99 1.59
CA VAL A 460 65.56 -31.74 2.83
C VAL A 460 64.40 -32.71 2.63
N ARG A 461 64.67 -33.90 2.08
CA ARG A 461 63.62 -34.92 1.84
C ARG A 461 62.90 -35.34 3.11
N GLU A 462 63.60 -35.36 4.25
CA GLU A 462 63.04 -35.90 5.50
C GLU A 462 63.80 -35.45 6.74
N ILE A 463 63.12 -34.79 7.69
CA ILE A 463 63.65 -34.57 9.05
C ILE A 463 63.01 -35.61 9.96
N LYS A 464 63.76 -36.68 10.26
CA LYS A 464 63.34 -37.71 11.22
C LYS A 464 63.79 -37.37 12.63
N VAL A 465 62.86 -36.86 13.44
CA VAL A 465 63.05 -36.73 14.88
C VAL A 465 62.98 -38.11 15.52
N TYR A 466 64.12 -38.63 15.97
CA TYR A 466 64.14 -39.84 16.79
C TYR A 466 64.07 -39.44 18.26
N PRO A 467 62.97 -39.66 18.98
CA PRO A 467 62.98 -39.51 20.42
C PRO A 467 63.89 -40.62 20.98
N ASN A 468 65.09 -40.27 21.45
CA ASN A 468 65.82 -41.15 22.35
C ASN A 468 65.11 -41.07 23.72
N PRO A 469 64.45 -42.14 24.21
CA PRO A 469 63.64 -42.08 25.43
C PRO A 469 64.44 -41.76 26.69
N ALA A 470 65.78 -41.78 26.61
CA ALA A 470 66.67 -41.49 27.75
C ALA A 470 67.36 -40.11 27.68
N SER A 471 67.27 -39.34 26.60
CA SER A 471 68.01 -38.07 26.49
C SER A 471 67.38 -36.93 25.69
N GLY A 472 66.22 -37.10 25.02
CA GLY A 472 65.55 -35.97 24.34
C GLY A 472 66.34 -35.32 23.19
N ALA A 473 67.35 -35.99 22.63
CA ALA A 473 68.12 -35.46 21.51
C ALA A 473 67.34 -35.54 20.18
N ILE A 474 67.48 -34.52 19.33
CA ILE A 474 66.91 -34.50 17.98
C ILE A 474 68.02 -34.71 16.97
N ARG A 475 67.76 -35.56 15.97
CA ARG A 475 68.64 -35.76 14.83
C ARG A 475 68.00 -35.17 13.58
N ILE A 476 68.77 -34.42 12.81
CA ILE A 476 68.37 -33.79 11.55
C ILE A 476 69.27 -34.37 10.48
N ILE A 477 68.69 -34.85 9.38
CA ILE A 477 69.42 -35.47 8.28
C ILE A 477 69.06 -34.71 6.99
N SER A 478 70.06 -34.42 6.17
CA SER A 478 69.91 -33.73 4.87
C SER A 478 70.61 -34.55 3.78
N GLU A 479 70.09 -34.52 2.55
CA GLU A 479 70.69 -35.23 1.40
C GLU A 479 71.95 -34.55 0.89
N THR A 480 72.05 -33.23 1.06
CA THR A 480 73.23 -32.42 0.75
C THR A 480 73.77 -31.76 2.00
N ALA A 481 75.07 -31.46 2.02
CA ALA A 481 75.69 -30.75 3.12
C ALA A 481 75.08 -29.35 3.25
N PHE A 482 74.76 -28.95 4.49
CA PHE A 482 74.31 -27.59 4.76
C PHE A 482 75.40 -26.57 4.37
N PRO A 483 75.05 -25.44 3.74
CA PRO A 483 75.97 -24.34 3.49
C PRO A 483 76.72 -23.89 4.75
N ASN A 484 77.94 -23.38 4.58
CA ASN A 484 78.83 -23.00 5.68
C ASN A 484 78.25 -21.93 6.64
N ASP A 485 77.26 -21.18 6.20
CA ASP A 485 76.53 -20.13 6.91
C ASP A 485 75.21 -20.61 7.53
N SER A 486 74.85 -21.89 7.38
CA SER A 486 73.61 -22.44 7.94
C SER A 486 73.63 -22.49 9.47
N MET A 487 72.53 -22.06 10.07
CA MET A 487 72.32 -22.05 11.52
C MET A 487 71.03 -22.79 11.87
N LEU A 488 71.07 -23.59 12.93
CA LEU A 488 69.91 -24.12 13.62
C LEU A 488 69.55 -23.18 14.75
N GLU A 489 68.30 -22.74 14.79
CA GLU A 489 67.70 -22.00 15.90
C GLU A 489 66.59 -22.82 16.53
N ILE A 490 66.51 -22.80 17.85
CA ILE A 490 65.35 -23.27 18.59
C ILE A 490 64.67 -22.03 19.14
N ILE A 491 63.39 -21.87 18.83
CA ILE A 491 62.56 -20.77 19.32
C ILE A 491 61.39 -21.31 20.15
N ASP A 492 61.00 -20.60 21.19
CA ASP A 492 59.80 -20.92 21.96
C ASP A 492 58.50 -20.49 21.25
N SER A 493 57.36 -20.79 21.87
CA SER A 493 56.03 -20.42 21.34
C SER A 493 55.79 -18.91 21.18
N SER A 494 56.59 -18.06 21.84
CA SER A 494 56.55 -16.60 21.71
C SER A 494 57.48 -16.07 20.61
N GLY A 495 58.27 -16.95 19.97
CA GLY A 495 59.21 -16.59 18.91
C GLY A 495 60.60 -16.19 19.42
N LYS A 496 60.88 -16.33 20.72
CA LYS A 496 62.20 -16.01 21.29
C LYS A 496 63.19 -17.15 21.05
N VAL A 497 64.38 -16.81 20.55
CA VAL A 497 65.48 -17.78 20.36
C VAL A 497 66.00 -18.24 21.72
N VAL A 498 65.89 -19.53 21.97
CA VAL A 498 66.38 -20.20 23.19
C VAL A 498 67.71 -20.91 22.97
N LYS A 499 68.06 -21.25 21.72
CA LYS A 499 69.36 -21.82 21.36
C LYS A 499 69.69 -21.58 19.88
N THR A 500 70.97 -21.40 19.57
CA THR A 500 71.47 -21.29 18.18
C THR A 500 72.76 -22.09 18.02
N GLU A 501 72.87 -22.90 16.96
CA GLU A 501 74.05 -23.71 16.65
C GLU A 501 74.37 -23.70 15.15
N PRO A 502 75.66 -23.65 14.74
CA PRO A 502 76.03 -23.71 13.34
C PRO A 502 75.91 -25.14 12.78
N LEU A 503 75.34 -25.27 11.59
CA LEU A 503 75.19 -26.52 10.84
C LEU A 503 76.25 -26.59 9.75
N LYS A 504 77.51 -26.89 10.12
CA LYS A 504 78.64 -26.81 9.18
C LYS A 504 79.03 -28.15 8.58
N ASP A 505 78.91 -28.29 7.26
CA ASP A 505 79.43 -29.41 6.45
C ASP A 505 78.99 -30.82 6.91
N VAL A 506 77.77 -30.95 7.46
CA VAL A 506 77.23 -32.25 7.91
C VAL A 506 75.92 -32.57 7.20
N VAL A 507 75.80 -33.82 6.73
CA VAL A 507 74.54 -34.41 6.24
C VAL A 507 73.68 -34.98 7.38
N SER A 508 74.19 -35.00 8.61
CA SER A 508 73.47 -35.46 9.80
C SER A 508 73.93 -34.68 11.03
N TYR A 509 73.03 -33.97 11.69
CA TYR A 509 73.30 -33.21 12.91
C TYR A 509 72.45 -33.72 14.08
N GLY A 510 73.00 -33.71 15.29
CA GLY A 510 72.30 -34.11 16.52
C GLY A 510 72.49 -33.07 17.61
N THR A 511 71.41 -32.64 18.27
CA THR A 511 71.47 -31.70 19.39
C THR A 511 70.66 -32.23 20.58
N ASP A 512 71.20 -32.08 21.79
CA ASP A 512 70.54 -32.46 23.05
C ASP A 512 69.57 -31.36 23.49
N LEU A 513 68.32 -31.73 23.78
CA LEU A 513 67.26 -30.83 24.23
C LEU A 513 66.82 -31.05 25.68
N SER A 514 67.53 -31.88 26.45
CA SER A 514 67.19 -32.20 27.85
C SER A 514 67.11 -30.99 28.78
N PHE A 515 67.67 -29.83 28.37
CA PHE A 515 67.64 -28.57 29.11
C PHE A 515 66.35 -27.74 28.88
N LEU A 516 65.50 -28.10 27.90
CA LEU A 516 64.27 -27.37 27.61
C LEU A 516 63.11 -27.86 28.50
N PRO A 517 62.39 -26.97 29.19
CA PRO A 517 61.18 -27.36 29.93
C PRO A 517 60.07 -27.81 28.97
N ARG A 518 59.14 -28.65 29.44
CA ARG A 518 57.99 -29.12 28.64
C ARG A 518 57.20 -27.95 28.07
N GLY A 519 56.99 -27.96 26.75
CA GLY A 519 56.29 -26.91 26.02
C GLY A 519 56.48 -27.07 24.52
N VAL A 520 55.80 -26.24 23.73
CA VAL A 520 55.94 -26.24 22.27
C VAL A 520 57.11 -25.35 21.87
N TYR A 521 58.03 -25.90 21.09
CA TYR A 521 59.16 -25.18 20.51
C TYR A 521 59.15 -25.34 19.00
N PHE A 522 59.90 -24.50 18.31
CA PHE A 522 60.12 -24.66 16.88
C PHE A 522 61.61 -24.73 16.58
N ILE A 523 62.00 -25.68 15.73
CA ILE A 523 63.32 -25.66 15.10
C ILE A 523 63.19 -24.84 13.83
N VAL A 524 64.07 -23.83 13.69
CA VAL A 524 64.21 -23.03 12.48
C VAL A 524 65.62 -23.25 11.96
N ILE A 525 65.75 -23.77 10.74
CA ILE A 525 67.03 -23.80 10.04
C ILE A 525 67.08 -22.56 9.16
N ARG A 526 68.10 -21.71 9.33
CA ARG A 526 68.33 -20.49 8.54
C ARG A 526 69.61 -20.62 7.74
N SER A 527 69.54 -20.32 6.45
CA SER A 527 70.69 -20.15 5.54
C SER A 527 70.42 -18.93 4.65
N LEU A 528 71.44 -18.34 4.01
CA LEU A 528 71.23 -17.31 3.00
C LEU A 528 70.20 -17.76 1.94
N GLY A 529 69.00 -17.19 1.98
CA GLY A 529 67.90 -17.45 1.04
C GLY A 529 66.95 -18.62 1.38
N PHE A 530 67.11 -19.30 2.52
CA PHE A 530 66.25 -20.44 2.92
C PHE A 530 65.91 -20.39 4.41
N SER A 531 64.63 -20.59 4.76
CA SER A 531 64.22 -20.87 6.14
C SER A 531 63.15 -21.94 6.21
N GLN A 532 63.39 -23.00 6.99
CA GLN A 532 62.40 -24.04 7.26
C GLN A 532 62.10 -24.09 8.76
N LYS A 533 60.81 -24.02 9.11
CA LYS A 533 60.32 -24.06 10.50
C LYS A 533 59.57 -25.36 10.76
N ILE A 534 59.96 -26.09 11.79
CA ILE A 534 59.36 -27.37 12.21
C ILE A 534 58.86 -27.24 13.64
N VAL A 535 57.65 -27.74 13.88
CA VAL A 535 57.05 -27.76 15.22
C VAL A 535 57.58 -28.95 16.01
N LEU A 536 58.05 -28.69 17.21
CA LEU A 536 58.35 -29.68 18.24
C LEU A 536 57.33 -29.55 19.36
N GLN A 537 56.58 -30.61 19.62
CA GLN A 537 55.65 -30.69 20.75
C GLN A 537 56.25 -31.40 21.95
#